data_AF-A0A1I1WS03-F1
#
_entry.id   AF-A0A1I1WS03-F1
#
_cell.length_a   1.000
_cell.length_b   1.000
_cell.length_c   1.000
_cell.angle_alpha   90.00
_cell.angle_beta   90.00
_cell.angle_gamma   90.00
#
_symmetry.space_group_name_H-M   'P 1'
#
loop_
_entity.id
_entity.type
_entity.pdbx_description
1 polymer ?
#
loop_
_entity_poly.entity_id
_entity_poly.type
_entity_poly.pdbx_seq_one_letter_code
_entity_poly.pdbx_strand_id
1 'polypeptide(L)'
;MDTLSTAPTSHGGLIFPLDMFRPTVLAAVIAELLLGKVRNILDATLEISRHPTSPLALARIRGSVVGDDPAEFWRTNPDIALAASQAVPRQCFVYYVRTGPNRREGFLVAQRGQALAADDSDRDATGQHWPVTRLVDQLRISVGDLANGFPGGPRIELSLMEPTGNDQNLLMTLVGQPPGGDAGEEDLDDMGEEPSPPPPPSRGGGLTQGFSAPPPSSAGAPGAASQPAKAPAKGPQISAAEDAKRRASERAAELQELQARSESAAKSLKYVEDERGLVVLVPVELSETSVLSNYMVPVVESSLPDGLPGSLLKTLTGRSIDFAVKVEFFSEVFVDAQPLNRPKFEERAREIDLGGTKVKALEVLAPRLGVGTLLRLGSTNVFVSRRPDAPLPAEQLLSLLKS
;
A
#
# COMPACT_ATOMS: atom_id res chain seq x y z
N MET A 1 -28.78 15.34 20.25
CA MET A 1 -27.84 15.09 21.36
C MET A 1 -26.58 14.58 20.73
N ASP A 2 -25.62 15.47 20.49
CA ASP A 2 -24.32 15.12 19.94
C ASP A 2 -23.55 14.32 20.99
N THR A 3 -23.26 13.06 20.68
CA THR A 3 -22.27 12.30 21.43
C THR A 3 -20.93 13.01 21.25
N LEU A 4 -20.54 13.81 22.25
CA LEU A 4 -19.18 14.31 22.43
C LEU A 4 -18.25 13.09 22.49
N SER A 5 -17.76 12.68 21.32
CA SER A 5 -16.72 11.67 21.20
C SER A 5 -15.47 12.24 21.84
N THR A 6 -15.22 11.87 23.10
CA THR A 6 -13.97 12.19 23.78
C THR A 6 -12.85 11.49 23.03
N ALA A 7 -11.94 12.27 22.45
CA ALA A 7 -10.80 11.75 21.72
C ALA A 7 -10.00 10.76 22.59
N PRO A 8 -9.51 9.64 22.03
CA PRO A 8 -8.68 8.69 22.76
C PRO A 8 -7.50 9.34 23.47
N THR A 9 -7.24 8.93 24.70
CA THR A 9 -6.15 9.50 25.52
C THR A 9 -4.76 8.97 25.13
N SER A 10 -4.69 7.82 24.43
CA SER A 10 -3.48 7.24 23.86
C SER A 10 -3.79 6.70 22.45
N HIS A 11 -3.05 7.15 21.44
CA HIS A 11 -3.21 6.71 20.06
C HIS A 11 -1.90 6.86 19.26
N GLY A 12 -1.82 6.16 18.13
CA GLY A 12 -0.71 6.27 17.18
C GLY A 12 -1.06 5.58 15.88
N GLY A 13 -0.19 5.71 14.89
CA GLY A 13 -0.41 5.15 13.56
C GLY A 13 0.65 5.58 12.56
N LEU A 14 0.42 5.24 11.30
CA LEU A 14 1.17 5.69 10.14
C LEU A 14 0.31 6.65 9.31
N ILE A 15 0.80 7.86 9.06
CA ILE A 15 0.20 8.82 8.14
C ILE A 15 1.05 8.86 6.88
N PHE A 16 0.42 8.88 5.71
CA PHE A 16 1.14 9.04 4.45
C PHE A 16 0.24 9.67 3.37
N PRO A 17 0.81 10.34 2.37
CA PRO A 17 0.05 10.79 1.21
C PRO A 17 -0.66 9.62 0.53
N LEU A 18 -1.93 9.79 0.22
CA LEU A 18 -2.69 8.80 -0.53
C LEU A 18 -2.30 8.88 -2.01
N ASP A 19 -1.39 8.00 -2.41
CA ASP A 19 -0.91 7.75 -3.77
C ASP A 19 -1.06 6.24 -4.07
N MET A 20 -0.60 5.75 -5.23
CA MET A 20 -0.57 4.31 -5.50
C MET A 20 0.38 3.56 -4.55
N PHE A 21 -0.18 2.62 -3.80
CA PHE A 21 0.54 1.58 -3.08
C PHE A 21 -0.30 0.31 -3.14
N ARG A 22 0.27 -0.85 -2.80
CA ARG A 22 -0.49 -2.09 -2.67
C ARG A 22 -0.85 -2.29 -1.19
N PRO A 23 -2.11 -2.09 -0.74
CA PRO A 23 -2.52 -2.32 0.63
C PRO A 23 -2.10 -3.70 1.19
N THR A 24 -2.19 -4.75 0.37
CA THR A 24 -1.75 -6.10 0.75
C THR A 24 -0.24 -6.17 1.04
N VAL A 25 0.58 -5.54 0.20
CA VAL A 25 2.04 -5.47 0.40
C VAL A 25 2.38 -4.68 1.66
N LEU A 26 1.70 -3.55 1.90
CA LEU A 26 1.89 -2.79 3.14
C LEU A 26 1.54 -3.64 4.38
N ALA A 27 0.42 -4.37 4.33
CA ALA A 27 0.02 -5.28 5.41
C ALA A 27 1.03 -6.43 5.61
N ALA A 28 1.51 -7.04 4.52
CA ALA A 28 2.50 -8.12 4.56
C ALA A 28 3.83 -7.67 5.18
N VAL A 29 4.35 -6.51 4.75
CA VAL A 29 5.61 -5.95 5.30
C VAL A 29 5.48 -5.65 6.79
N ILE A 30 4.33 -5.11 7.23
CA ILE A 30 4.07 -4.86 8.65
C ILE A 30 3.96 -6.19 9.42
N ALA A 31 3.25 -7.18 8.86
CA ALA A 31 3.08 -8.49 9.48
C ALA A 31 4.42 -9.22 9.67
N GLU A 32 5.26 -9.25 8.64
CA GLU A 32 6.59 -9.86 8.68
C GLU A 32 7.46 -9.22 9.77
N LEU A 33 7.46 -7.90 9.88
CA LEU A 33 8.19 -7.18 10.91
C LEU A 33 7.70 -7.54 12.32
N LEU A 34 6.39 -7.63 12.53
CA LEU A 34 5.82 -8.01 13.83
C LEU A 34 6.11 -9.46 14.20
N LEU A 35 6.01 -10.38 13.24
CA LEU A 35 6.39 -11.79 13.41
C LEU A 35 7.87 -11.94 13.74
N GLY A 36 8.75 -11.18 13.08
CA GLY A 36 10.19 -11.15 13.36
C GLY A 36 10.52 -10.68 14.78
N LYS A 37 9.60 -9.94 15.42
CA LYS A 37 9.67 -9.54 16.83
C LYS A 37 8.95 -10.49 17.80
N VAL A 38 8.53 -11.66 17.31
CA VAL A 38 7.80 -12.68 18.08
C VAL A 38 6.51 -12.11 18.69
N ARG A 39 5.83 -11.21 17.96
CA ARG A 39 4.54 -10.69 18.36
C ARG A 39 3.42 -11.64 17.93
N ASN A 40 2.43 -11.81 18.80
CA ASN A 40 1.20 -12.52 18.44
C ASN A 40 0.34 -11.60 17.56
N ILE A 41 0.15 -11.97 16.29
CA ILE A 41 -0.64 -11.21 15.32
C ILE A 41 -1.93 -11.94 14.91
N LEU A 42 -2.33 -13.00 15.61
CA LEU A 42 -3.46 -13.86 15.22
C LEU A 42 -4.78 -13.10 15.09
N ASP A 43 -4.99 -12.08 15.92
CA ASP A 43 -6.17 -11.20 15.88
C ASP A 43 -5.85 -9.81 15.32
N ALA A 44 -4.67 -9.62 14.71
CA ALA A 44 -4.21 -8.32 14.30
C ALA A 44 -4.70 -7.94 12.90
N THR A 45 -5.15 -6.70 12.77
CA THR A 45 -5.70 -6.16 11.51
C THR A 45 -5.05 -4.81 11.22
N LEU A 46 -4.69 -4.57 9.95
CA LEU A 46 -4.33 -3.25 9.46
C LEU A 46 -5.59 -2.53 8.98
N GLU A 47 -6.02 -1.53 9.74
CA GLU A 47 -7.07 -0.58 9.36
C GLU A 47 -6.43 0.57 8.58
N ILE A 48 -6.84 0.81 7.34
CA ILE A 48 -6.41 1.98 6.56
C ILE A 48 -7.63 2.86 6.31
N SER A 49 -7.52 4.14 6.63
CA SER A 49 -8.57 5.13 6.47
C SER A 49 -8.07 6.32 5.65
N ARG A 50 -8.89 6.85 4.75
CA ARG A 50 -8.59 8.07 3.99
C ARG A 50 -9.22 9.29 4.67
N HIS A 51 -8.49 10.41 4.73
CA HIS A 51 -9.06 11.68 5.17
C HIS A 51 -10.17 12.16 4.20
N PRO A 52 -11.35 12.59 4.67
CA PRO A 52 -12.50 12.89 3.81
C PRO A 52 -12.21 14.00 2.78
N THR A 53 -11.35 14.96 3.10
CA THR A 53 -11.07 16.12 2.26
C THR A 53 -9.59 16.30 1.88
N SER A 54 -8.68 15.52 2.48
CA SER A 54 -7.23 15.66 2.28
C SER A 54 -6.69 14.40 1.61
N PRO A 55 -5.66 14.50 0.75
CA PRO A 55 -5.04 13.34 0.11
C PRO A 55 -4.10 12.60 1.08
N LEU A 56 -4.62 12.25 2.26
CA LEU A 56 -3.88 11.57 3.32
C LEU A 56 -4.58 10.26 3.67
N ALA A 57 -3.79 9.22 3.89
CA ALA A 57 -4.21 7.98 4.50
C ALA A 57 -3.59 7.84 5.90
N LEU A 58 -4.35 7.19 6.77
CA LEU A 58 -3.96 6.82 8.12
C LEU A 58 -4.13 5.32 8.27
N ALA A 59 -3.01 4.62 8.45
CA ALA A 59 -2.98 3.21 8.76
C ALA A 59 -2.76 2.98 10.27
N ARG A 60 -3.51 2.05 10.84
CA ARG A 60 -3.48 1.67 12.25
C ARG A 60 -3.52 0.17 12.39
N ILE A 61 -2.83 -0.35 13.38
CA ILE A 61 -2.89 -1.75 13.74
C ILE A 61 -3.94 -1.88 14.84
N ARG A 62 -4.85 -2.83 14.67
CA ARG A 62 -5.86 -3.26 15.65
C ARG A 62 -5.51 -4.67 16.12
N GLY A 63 -6.03 -5.06 17.28
CA GLY A 63 -5.80 -6.38 17.89
C GLY A 63 -4.86 -6.35 19.10
N SER A 64 -4.76 -7.50 19.76
CA SER A 64 -4.03 -7.68 21.02
C SER A 64 -2.55 -7.33 20.96
N VAL A 65 -1.95 -7.34 19.75
CA VAL A 65 -0.55 -6.99 19.50
C VAL A 65 -0.16 -5.59 19.97
N VAL A 66 -1.11 -4.65 19.93
CA VAL A 66 -0.89 -3.25 20.31
C VAL A 66 -0.90 -3.08 21.84
N GLY A 67 -1.65 -3.94 22.54
CA GLY A 67 -1.88 -3.82 23.99
C GLY A 67 -2.73 -2.61 24.36
N ASP A 68 -2.70 -2.25 25.65
CA ASP A 68 -3.57 -1.21 26.23
C ASP A 68 -3.05 0.22 26.01
N ASP A 69 -1.82 0.37 25.50
CA ASP A 69 -1.18 1.67 25.27
C ASP A 69 -0.67 1.81 23.84
N PRO A 70 -1.55 2.21 22.89
CA PRO A 70 -1.18 2.36 21.49
C PRO A 70 -0.01 3.32 21.28
N ALA A 71 0.06 4.43 22.02
CA ALA A 71 1.16 5.37 21.90
C ALA A 71 2.51 4.73 22.25
N GLU A 72 2.55 3.91 23.30
CA GLU A 72 3.77 3.18 23.68
C GLU A 72 4.16 2.14 22.61
N PHE A 73 3.18 1.42 22.07
CA PHE A 73 3.42 0.48 20.99
C PHE A 73 4.07 1.17 19.80
N TRP A 74 3.48 2.25 19.28
CA TRP A 74 4.02 2.95 18.11
C TRP A 74 5.39 3.58 18.39
N ARG A 75 5.59 4.12 19.60
CA ARG A 75 6.87 4.69 20.03
C ARG A 75 8.00 3.66 20.08
N THR A 76 7.71 2.45 20.53
CA THR A 76 8.70 1.38 20.70
C THR A 76 8.91 0.53 19.44
N ASN A 77 8.13 0.79 18.38
CA ASN A 77 8.24 0.11 17.09
C ASN A 77 8.43 1.12 15.92
N PRO A 78 9.45 2.00 15.97
CA PRO A 78 9.69 3.01 14.94
C PRO A 78 10.12 2.44 13.59
N ASP A 79 10.66 1.23 13.59
CA ASP A 79 11.01 0.44 12.41
C ASP A 79 9.79 0.03 11.55
N ILE A 80 8.57 0.05 12.11
CA ILE A 80 7.35 -0.06 11.31
C ILE A 80 7.30 1.05 10.26
N ALA A 81 7.75 2.26 10.59
CA ALA A 81 7.82 3.37 9.63
C ALA A 81 8.81 3.07 8.50
N LEU A 82 9.97 2.52 8.84
CA LEU A 82 11.01 2.21 7.85
C LEU A 82 10.51 1.16 6.86
N ALA A 83 9.94 0.07 7.36
CA ALA A 83 9.38 -1.00 6.56
C ALA A 83 8.19 -0.50 5.71
N ALA A 84 7.24 0.21 6.33
CA ALA A 84 6.10 0.79 5.62
C ALA A 84 6.53 1.76 4.50
N SER A 85 7.60 2.53 4.72
CA SER A 85 8.12 3.50 3.74
C SER A 85 8.71 2.89 2.46
N GLN A 86 8.94 1.57 2.45
CA GLN A 86 9.29 0.82 1.24
C GLN A 86 8.04 0.46 0.42
N ALA A 87 6.94 0.13 1.10
CA ALA A 87 5.67 -0.22 0.47
C ALA A 87 4.88 1.01 -0.02
N VAL A 88 5.03 2.18 0.61
CA VAL A 88 4.34 3.40 0.20
C VAL A 88 5.18 4.28 -0.74
N PRO A 89 4.54 5.02 -1.67
CA PRO A 89 5.22 5.77 -2.71
C PRO A 89 5.89 7.06 -2.22
N ARG A 90 5.48 7.62 -1.09
CA ARG A 90 6.03 8.87 -0.56
C ARG A 90 6.50 8.70 0.87
N GLN A 91 6.84 9.81 1.51
CA GLN A 91 7.18 9.83 2.92
C GLN A 91 6.01 9.29 3.76
N CYS A 92 6.31 8.44 4.73
CA CYS A 92 5.38 8.05 5.77
C CYS A 92 5.82 8.61 7.13
N PHE A 93 4.85 8.91 7.96
CA PHE A 93 5.01 9.50 9.27
C PHE A 93 4.45 8.50 10.28
N VAL A 94 5.30 7.84 11.05
CA VAL A 94 4.80 7.19 12.27
C VAL A 94 4.58 8.28 13.31
N TYR A 95 3.49 8.19 14.06
CA TYR A 95 3.21 9.13 15.13
C TYR A 95 2.63 8.41 16.34
N TYR A 96 2.80 9.02 17.50
CA TYR A 96 2.17 8.59 18.75
C TYR A 96 1.85 9.81 19.61
N VAL A 97 0.72 9.72 20.30
CA VAL A 97 0.19 10.76 21.18
C VAL A 97 -0.36 10.09 22.42
N ARG A 98 0.15 10.49 23.57
CA ARG A 98 -0.44 10.22 24.89
C ARG A 98 -0.78 11.56 25.53
N THR A 99 -1.99 11.69 26.05
CA THR A 99 -2.47 12.87 26.77
C THR A 99 -2.58 12.57 28.28
N GLY A 100 -2.78 13.60 29.10
CA GLY A 100 -2.94 13.46 30.55
C GLY A 100 -1.62 13.56 31.34
N PRO A 101 -1.55 12.99 32.56
CA PRO A 101 -0.42 13.17 33.50
C PRO A 101 0.94 12.73 32.96
N ASN A 102 0.96 11.82 31.98
CA ASN A 102 2.15 11.32 31.31
C ASN A 102 2.14 11.71 29.83
N ARG A 103 1.79 12.98 29.53
CA ARG A 103 1.69 13.47 28.15
C ARG A 103 3.01 13.27 27.41
N ARG A 104 2.93 12.70 26.22
CA ARG A 104 4.06 12.49 25.32
C ARG A 104 3.59 12.49 23.88
N GLU A 105 4.30 13.18 23.01
CA GLU A 105 4.02 13.19 21.58
C GLU A 105 5.31 13.00 20.81
N GLY A 106 5.24 12.30 19.69
CA GLY A 106 6.37 12.22 18.79
C GLY A 106 6.01 11.64 17.44
N PHE A 107 6.92 11.83 16.49
CA PHE A 107 6.83 11.28 15.15
C PHE A 107 8.20 10.91 14.59
N LEU A 108 8.20 10.02 13.60
CA LEU A 108 9.34 9.68 12.75
C LEU A 108 8.89 9.77 11.30
N VAL A 109 9.64 10.51 10.49
CA VAL A 109 9.47 10.58 9.03
C VAL A 109 10.41 9.59 8.38
N ALA A 110 9.87 8.71 7.55
CA ALA A 110 10.63 7.74 6.79
C ALA A 110 10.29 7.75 5.30
N GLN A 111 11.28 7.45 4.46
CA GLN A 111 11.11 7.30 3.01
C GLN A 111 12.12 6.27 2.51
N ARG A 112 11.66 5.29 1.71
CA ARG A 112 12.54 4.27 1.09
C ARG A 112 13.46 3.57 2.10
N GLY A 113 12.90 3.17 3.23
CA GLY A 113 13.63 2.48 4.31
C GLY A 113 14.55 3.38 5.14
N GLN A 114 14.56 4.69 4.91
CA GLN A 114 15.44 5.63 5.61
C GLN A 114 14.65 6.59 6.50
N ALA A 115 15.14 6.79 7.73
CA ALA A 115 14.66 7.86 8.60
C ALA A 115 15.19 9.21 8.11
N LEU A 116 14.28 10.16 7.88
CA LEU A 116 14.61 11.51 7.41
C LEU A 116 14.61 12.53 8.56
N ALA A 117 13.66 12.40 9.48
CA ALA A 117 13.50 13.30 10.61
C ALA A 117 12.77 12.58 11.74
N ALA A 118 12.99 13.01 12.98
CA ALA A 118 12.29 12.51 14.15
C ALA A 118 12.15 13.63 15.17
N ASP A 119 11.07 13.60 15.93
CA ASP A 119 10.85 14.47 17.08
C ASP A 119 10.05 13.72 18.15
N ASP A 120 10.42 13.86 19.42
CA ASP A 120 9.83 13.18 20.57
C ASP A 120 9.93 14.11 21.77
N SER A 121 8.79 14.37 22.41
CA SER A 121 8.72 15.23 23.59
C SER A 121 7.84 14.61 24.68
N ASP A 122 8.43 14.51 25.87
CA ASP A 122 7.76 14.20 27.15
C ASP A 122 7.80 15.39 28.13
N ARG A 123 8.33 16.54 27.70
CA ARG A 123 8.58 17.73 28.52
C ARG A 123 8.23 19.00 27.75
N ASP A 124 7.05 19.53 27.99
CA ASP A 124 6.84 20.97 27.81
C ASP A 124 5.91 21.52 28.89
N ALA A 125 6.50 22.25 29.84
CA ALA A 125 5.77 23.02 30.85
C ALA A 125 5.31 24.40 30.32
N THR A 126 5.83 24.83 29.16
CA THR A 126 5.48 26.10 28.51
C THR A 126 4.40 25.96 27.43
N GLY A 127 4.15 24.73 26.98
CA GLY A 127 2.93 24.32 26.28
C GLY A 127 2.75 24.87 24.87
N GLN A 128 3.78 25.42 24.23
CA GLN A 128 3.53 26.13 22.97
C GLN A 128 3.53 25.27 21.73
N HIS A 129 4.29 24.18 21.59
CA HIS A 129 4.22 23.37 20.35
C HIS A 129 4.64 21.91 20.53
N TRP A 130 3.67 21.02 20.77
CA TRP A 130 3.94 19.58 20.82
C TRP A 130 4.23 19.01 19.42
N PRO A 131 5.12 17.99 19.28
CA PRO A 131 5.55 17.48 17.98
C PRO A 131 4.42 17.09 17.02
N VAL A 132 3.42 16.33 17.49
CA VAL A 132 2.32 15.89 16.63
C VAL A 132 1.36 17.06 16.36
N THR A 133 1.17 17.96 17.31
CA THR A 133 0.41 19.20 17.10
C THR A 133 1.00 20.02 15.94
N ARG A 134 2.34 20.20 15.89
CA ARG A 134 3.00 20.87 14.75
C ARG A 134 2.84 20.12 13.43
N LEU A 135 2.94 18.79 13.48
CA LEU A 135 2.80 17.94 12.29
C LEU A 135 1.40 18.10 11.68
N VAL A 136 0.35 18.06 12.50
CA VAL A 136 -1.03 18.20 11.99
C VAL A 136 -1.32 19.59 11.44
N ASP A 137 -0.73 20.65 12.04
CA ASP A 137 -0.82 22.02 11.52
C ASP A 137 -0.20 22.12 10.10
N GLN A 138 0.96 21.49 9.89
CA GLN A 138 1.61 21.43 8.57
C GLN A 138 0.78 20.64 7.56
N LEU A 139 0.18 19.53 7.99
CA LEU A 139 -0.67 18.67 7.17
C LEU A 139 -2.10 19.22 6.98
N ARG A 140 -2.45 20.31 7.66
CA ARG A 140 -3.78 20.93 7.66
C ARG A 140 -4.90 19.96 8.06
N ILE A 141 -4.65 19.16 9.09
CA ILE A 141 -5.62 18.26 9.73
C ILE A 141 -5.66 18.54 11.24
N SER A 142 -6.63 17.99 11.97
CA SER A 142 -6.67 18.14 13.43
C SER A 142 -6.08 16.93 14.16
N VAL A 143 -5.64 17.13 15.41
CA VAL A 143 -5.28 16.02 16.30
C VAL A 143 -6.48 15.09 16.53
N GLY A 144 -7.71 15.64 16.55
CA GLY A 144 -8.94 14.87 16.65
C GLY A 144 -9.15 13.91 15.48
N ASP A 145 -8.82 14.33 14.26
CA ASP A 145 -8.85 13.47 13.07
C ASP A 145 -7.88 12.30 13.22
N LEU A 146 -6.67 12.59 13.72
CA LEU A 146 -5.67 11.57 14.03
C LEU A 146 -6.01 10.69 15.23
N ALA A 147 -6.86 11.14 16.15
CA ALA A 147 -7.26 10.36 17.33
C ALA A 147 -8.43 9.43 16.96
N ASN A 148 -9.35 9.91 16.13
CA ASN A 148 -10.56 9.18 15.74
C ASN A 148 -10.39 8.34 14.46
N GLY A 149 -9.26 8.46 13.76
CA GLY A 149 -8.99 7.64 12.58
C GLY A 149 -9.70 8.15 11.33
N PHE A 150 -9.61 9.46 11.09
CA PHE A 150 -10.24 10.15 9.95
C PHE A 150 -11.76 9.91 9.87
N PRO A 151 -12.53 10.50 10.81
CA PRO A 151 -13.97 10.26 10.91
C PRO A 151 -14.71 10.62 9.61
N GLY A 152 -15.62 9.74 9.18
CA GLY A 152 -16.37 9.90 7.93
C GLY A 152 -15.59 9.60 6.65
N GLY A 153 -14.31 9.23 6.77
CA GLY A 153 -13.47 8.80 5.66
C GLY A 153 -13.72 7.35 5.23
N PRO A 154 -13.50 7.00 3.95
CA PRO A 154 -13.50 5.61 3.52
C PRO A 154 -12.43 4.78 4.25
N ARG A 155 -12.73 3.51 4.50
CA ARG A 155 -11.90 2.60 5.29
C ARG A 155 -11.82 1.22 4.66
N ILE A 156 -10.66 0.60 4.77
CA ILE A 156 -10.43 -0.82 4.50
C ILE A 156 -9.75 -1.47 5.70
N GLU A 157 -9.91 -2.79 5.81
CA GLU A 157 -9.32 -3.60 6.87
C GLU A 157 -8.69 -4.85 6.25
N LEU A 158 -7.47 -5.16 6.66
CA LEU A 158 -6.69 -6.30 6.17
C LEU A 158 -6.16 -7.12 7.33
N SER A 159 -6.37 -8.44 7.29
CA SER A 159 -5.72 -9.35 8.25
C SER A 159 -4.21 -9.26 8.12
N LEU A 160 -3.49 -9.13 9.24
CA LEU A 160 -2.03 -9.22 9.23
C LEU A 160 -1.56 -10.68 9.16
N MET A 161 -2.39 -11.65 9.52
CA MET A 161 -2.04 -13.07 9.43
C MET A 161 -2.10 -13.59 7.99
N GLU A 162 -3.11 -13.14 7.25
CA GLU A 162 -3.33 -13.47 5.84
C GLU A 162 -3.64 -12.18 5.07
N PRO A 163 -2.62 -11.37 4.73
CA PRO A 163 -2.77 -10.08 4.08
C PRO A 163 -3.13 -10.27 2.59
N THR A 164 -4.32 -10.79 2.33
CA THR A 164 -4.86 -11.07 1.00
C THR A 164 -5.99 -10.12 0.67
N GLY A 165 -6.17 -9.84 -0.62
CA GLY A 165 -7.23 -8.99 -1.12
C GLY A 165 -6.92 -8.49 -2.52
N ASN A 166 -7.94 -8.03 -3.22
CA ASN A 166 -7.75 -7.36 -4.50
C ASN A 166 -7.35 -5.90 -4.22
N ASP A 167 -6.05 -5.58 -4.42
CA ASP A 167 -5.49 -4.25 -4.15
C ASP A 167 -6.22 -3.12 -4.90
N GLN A 168 -6.70 -3.38 -6.12
CA GLN A 168 -7.49 -2.41 -6.87
C GLN A 168 -8.79 -2.11 -6.12
N ASN A 169 -9.57 -3.13 -5.72
CA ASN A 169 -10.82 -2.93 -4.99
C ASN A 169 -10.60 -2.22 -3.64
N LEU A 170 -9.51 -2.54 -2.96
CA LEU A 170 -9.13 -1.91 -1.70
C LEU A 170 -8.77 -0.42 -1.89
N LEU A 171 -7.98 -0.08 -2.90
CA LEU A 171 -7.65 1.32 -3.22
C LEU A 171 -8.88 2.09 -3.70
N MET A 172 -9.73 1.49 -4.52
CA MET A 172 -10.98 2.08 -5.01
C MET A 172 -11.90 2.43 -3.84
N THR A 173 -12.04 1.50 -2.89
CA THR A 173 -12.76 1.73 -1.64
C THR A 173 -12.15 2.90 -0.87
N LEU A 174 -10.83 2.94 -0.70
CA LEU A 174 -10.14 4.05 -0.02
C LEU A 174 -10.36 5.39 -0.72
N VAL A 175 -10.46 5.44 -2.05
CA VAL A 175 -10.74 6.69 -2.77
C VAL A 175 -12.22 7.05 -2.84
N GLY A 176 -13.08 6.30 -2.15
CA GLY A 176 -14.52 6.58 -2.06
C GLY A 176 -15.29 6.21 -3.33
N GLN A 177 -14.69 5.36 -4.17
CA GLN A 177 -15.35 4.81 -5.34
C GLN A 177 -15.82 3.39 -5.04
N PRO A 178 -16.98 2.96 -5.56
CA PRO A 178 -17.40 1.57 -5.42
C PRO A 178 -16.30 0.67 -6.01
N PRO A 179 -15.98 -0.47 -5.36
CA PRO A 179 -15.08 -1.44 -5.96
C PRO A 179 -15.61 -1.78 -7.36
N GLY A 180 -14.75 -1.65 -8.37
CA GLY A 180 -15.13 -1.99 -9.73
C GLY A 180 -15.46 -3.47 -9.77
N GLY A 181 -16.65 -3.83 -10.25
CA GLY A 181 -17.07 -5.22 -10.42
C GLY A 181 -16.31 -6.00 -11.51
N ASP A 182 -15.03 -5.71 -11.74
CA ASP A 182 -14.22 -6.29 -12.81
C ASP A 182 -13.27 -7.39 -12.27
N ALA A 183 -13.75 -8.19 -11.31
CA ALA A 183 -13.05 -9.42 -10.90
C ALA A 183 -14.05 -10.58 -10.79
N GLY A 184 -14.42 -11.17 -11.93
CA GLY A 184 -14.97 -12.54 -11.96
C GLY A 184 -16.20 -12.81 -12.82
N GLU A 185 -16.75 -11.86 -13.58
CA GLU A 185 -17.93 -12.11 -14.43
C GLU A 185 -17.65 -11.74 -15.88
N GLU A 186 -16.75 -12.47 -16.54
CA GLU A 186 -16.70 -12.57 -18.01
C GLU A 186 -15.83 -13.79 -18.36
N ASP A 187 -16.24 -14.98 -17.91
CA ASP A 187 -15.69 -16.29 -18.38
C ASP A 187 -16.65 -17.47 -18.09
N LEU A 188 -17.98 -17.23 -18.13
CA LEU A 188 -18.99 -18.29 -17.96
C LEU A 188 -20.17 -18.24 -18.95
N ASP A 189 -20.08 -17.47 -20.04
CA ASP A 189 -21.15 -17.43 -21.05
C ASP A 189 -20.88 -18.31 -22.30
N ASP A 190 -19.95 -19.27 -22.22
CA ASP A 190 -19.79 -20.27 -23.31
C ASP A 190 -19.36 -21.65 -22.81
N MET A 191 -20.14 -22.25 -21.90
CA MET A 191 -20.24 -23.72 -21.82
C MET A 191 -21.68 -24.14 -21.52
N GLY A 192 -22.19 -25.04 -22.37
CA GLY A 192 -23.59 -25.42 -22.47
C GLY A 192 -24.25 -25.92 -21.19
N GLU A 193 -25.58 -25.78 -21.19
CA GLU A 193 -26.52 -26.27 -20.17
C GLU A 193 -26.22 -27.72 -19.73
N GLU A 194 -25.77 -27.90 -18.49
CA GLU A 194 -25.95 -29.15 -17.74
C GLU A 194 -26.97 -28.93 -16.61
N PRO A 195 -27.93 -29.86 -16.42
CA PRO A 195 -29.06 -29.65 -15.52
C PRO A 195 -28.67 -29.77 -14.04
N SER A 196 -29.28 -28.91 -13.23
CA SER A 196 -29.09 -28.81 -11.78
C SER A 196 -29.49 -30.10 -11.04
N PRO A 197 -28.72 -30.58 -10.05
CA PRO A 197 -29.13 -31.70 -9.20
C PRO A 197 -30.27 -31.30 -8.25
N PRO A 198 -31.16 -32.24 -7.88
CA PRO A 198 -32.37 -31.94 -7.11
C PRO A 198 -32.07 -31.64 -5.63
N PRO A 199 -32.95 -30.89 -4.94
CA PRO A 199 -32.75 -30.54 -3.53
C PRO A 199 -32.96 -31.76 -2.61
N PRO A 200 -32.27 -31.81 -1.45
CA PRO A 200 -32.42 -32.91 -0.49
C PRO A 200 -33.81 -32.89 0.19
N PRO A 201 -34.35 -34.06 0.56
CA PRO A 201 -35.72 -34.17 1.07
C PRO A 201 -35.86 -33.63 2.50
N SER A 202 -36.93 -32.84 2.70
CA SER A 202 -37.41 -32.43 4.01
C SER A 202 -37.99 -33.61 4.79
N ARG A 203 -37.47 -33.90 5.99
CA ARG A 203 -38.15 -34.74 6.98
C ARG A 203 -38.50 -33.90 8.21
N GLY A 204 -39.80 -33.72 8.42
CA GLY A 204 -40.35 -33.05 9.59
C GLY A 204 -40.32 -33.90 10.86
N GLY A 205 -40.23 -33.18 11.99
CA GLY A 205 -41.06 -33.28 13.20
C GLY A 205 -41.30 -34.62 13.90
N GLY A 206 -40.95 -34.67 15.20
CA GLY A 206 -41.73 -35.42 16.20
C GLY A 206 -40.98 -36.04 17.39
N LEU A 207 -40.95 -35.30 18.52
CA LEU A 207 -41.16 -35.73 19.93
C LEU A 207 -40.53 -37.04 20.48
N THR A 208 -39.80 -36.97 21.60
CA THR A 208 -40.25 -37.39 22.97
C THR A 208 -39.11 -37.38 24.02
N GLN A 209 -39.44 -36.80 25.18
CA GLN A 209 -39.07 -37.12 26.59
C GLN A 209 -37.62 -37.42 27.05
N GLY A 210 -37.19 -36.74 28.12
CA GLY A 210 -36.08 -37.24 28.96
C GLY A 210 -35.45 -36.29 30.01
N PHE A 211 -36.21 -35.90 31.03
CA PHE A 211 -35.81 -35.65 32.44
C PHE A 211 -34.46 -34.98 32.84
N SER A 212 -34.60 -33.82 33.49
CA SER A 212 -34.07 -33.45 34.83
C SER A 212 -32.59 -33.11 35.07
N ALA A 213 -32.41 -31.97 35.75
CA ALA A 213 -31.20 -31.48 36.41
C ALA A 213 -30.77 -32.31 37.64
N PRO A 214 -29.52 -32.10 38.13
CA PRO A 214 -29.20 -32.21 39.56
C PRO A 214 -28.58 -30.92 40.15
N PRO A 215 -28.48 -30.83 41.50
CA PRO A 215 -28.56 -29.60 42.30
C PRO A 215 -27.18 -29.06 42.80
N PRO A 216 -27.13 -27.99 43.61
CA PRO A 216 -25.88 -27.34 44.03
C PRO A 216 -25.30 -27.96 45.31
N SER A 217 -23.98 -27.91 45.45
CA SER A 217 -23.26 -28.29 46.67
C SER A 217 -22.31 -27.17 47.08
N SER A 218 -22.60 -26.56 48.22
CA SER A 218 -21.73 -25.65 48.96
C SER A 218 -21.00 -26.39 50.08
N ALA A 219 -19.67 -26.25 50.17
CA ALA A 219 -18.92 -26.36 51.43
C ALA A 219 -17.47 -25.86 51.29
N GLY A 220 -17.09 -24.87 52.12
CA GLY A 220 -15.86 -24.90 52.94
C GLY A 220 -14.50 -24.49 52.33
N ALA A 221 -14.11 -23.23 52.62
CA ALA A 221 -12.78 -22.58 52.71
C ALA A 221 -11.57 -23.47 53.16
N PRO A 222 -10.26 -23.09 52.95
CA PRO A 222 -9.72 -21.72 53.15
C PRO A 222 -8.64 -21.22 52.17
N GLY A 223 -8.28 -19.95 52.35
CA GLY A 223 -7.57 -19.10 51.41
C GLY A 223 -6.15 -19.55 51.01
N ALA A 224 -5.88 -19.39 49.72
CA ALA A 224 -4.53 -19.34 49.18
C ALA A 224 -4.24 -17.90 48.77
N ALA A 225 -3.19 -17.34 49.36
CA ALA A 225 -2.66 -16.03 49.06
C ALA A 225 -2.39 -15.89 47.56
N SER A 226 -2.93 -14.83 46.96
CA SER A 226 -2.56 -14.35 45.64
C SER A 226 -1.08 -13.98 45.62
N GLN A 227 -0.25 -14.88 45.09
CA GLN A 227 1.14 -14.54 44.76
C GLN A 227 1.12 -13.51 43.62
N PRO A 228 1.91 -12.42 43.72
CA PRO A 228 2.07 -11.49 42.61
C PRO A 228 2.71 -12.23 41.43
N ALA A 229 2.07 -12.17 40.27
CA ALA A 229 2.61 -12.68 39.02
C ALA A 229 3.99 -12.04 38.78
N LYS A 230 5.04 -12.87 38.71
CA LYS A 230 6.36 -12.44 38.29
C LYS A 230 6.25 -11.88 36.87
N ALA A 231 6.73 -10.66 36.70
CA ALA A 231 6.87 -10.01 35.39
C ALA A 231 7.63 -10.94 34.42
N PRO A 232 7.24 -11.00 33.14
CA PRO A 232 7.93 -11.81 32.15
C PRO A 232 9.38 -11.33 32.01
N ALA A 233 10.31 -12.29 31.96
CA ALA A 233 11.73 -12.04 31.84
C ALA A 233 12.02 -11.15 30.60
N LYS A 234 12.86 -10.13 30.79
CA LYS A 234 13.40 -9.32 29.70
C LYS A 234 14.03 -10.27 28.67
N GLY A 235 13.46 -10.29 27.46
CA GLY A 235 14.08 -10.97 26.32
C GLY A 235 15.47 -10.42 26.04
N PRO A 236 16.32 -11.17 25.31
CA PRO A 236 17.69 -10.78 25.03
C PRO A 236 17.73 -9.38 24.41
N GLN A 237 18.41 -8.46 25.10
CA GLN A 237 18.67 -7.11 24.59
C GLN A 237 19.71 -7.23 23.48
N ILE A 238 19.24 -7.31 22.23
CA ILE A 238 20.09 -7.17 21.05
C ILE A 238 20.79 -5.83 21.17
N SER A 239 22.12 -5.83 21.15
CA SER A 239 22.88 -4.59 21.26
C SER A 239 22.63 -3.71 20.03
N ALA A 240 22.71 -2.38 20.19
CA ALA A 240 22.54 -1.43 19.08
C ALA A 240 23.49 -1.72 17.89
N ALA A 241 24.66 -2.32 18.16
CA ALA A 241 25.62 -2.73 17.15
C ALA A 241 25.18 -3.97 16.36
N GLU A 242 24.59 -4.97 17.03
CA GLU A 242 24.06 -6.17 16.37
C GLU A 242 22.81 -5.85 15.54
N ASP A 243 21.97 -4.96 16.05
CA ASP A 243 20.79 -4.46 15.36
C ASP A 243 21.16 -3.59 14.13
N ALA A 244 22.22 -2.78 14.22
CA ALA A 244 22.77 -2.08 13.06
C ALA A 244 23.31 -3.06 11.99
N LYS A 245 23.97 -4.14 12.41
CA LYS A 245 24.48 -5.18 11.51
C LYS A 245 23.35 -5.95 10.84
N ARG A 246 22.28 -6.29 11.58
CA ARG A 246 21.08 -6.93 11.02
C ARG A 246 20.39 -6.05 9.98
N ARG A 247 20.18 -4.76 10.27
CA ARG A 247 19.63 -3.82 9.29
C ARG A 247 20.54 -3.62 8.08
N ALA A 248 21.86 -3.73 8.25
CA ALA A 248 22.79 -3.66 7.13
C ALA A 248 22.69 -4.91 6.24
N SER A 249 22.55 -6.10 6.84
CA SER A 249 22.34 -7.33 6.06
C SER A 249 20.98 -7.37 5.38
N GLU A 250 19.92 -6.92 6.03
CA GLU A 250 18.58 -6.83 5.42
C GLU A 250 18.58 -5.85 4.24
N ARG A 251 19.20 -4.67 4.38
CA ARG A 251 19.37 -3.72 3.28
C ARG A 251 20.22 -4.28 2.13
N ALA A 252 21.27 -5.02 2.45
CA ALA A 252 22.09 -5.66 1.42
C ALA A 252 21.29 -6.72 0.66
N ALA A 253 20.44 -7.50 1.35
CA ALA A 253 19.56 -8.49 0.74
C ALA A 253 18.48 -7.83 -0.14
N GLU A 254 17.84 -6.76 0.34
CA GLU A 254 16.83 -6.00 -0.44
C GLU A 254 17.44 -5.37 -1.69
N LEU A 255 18.63 -4.75 -1.57
CA LEU A 255 19.36 -4.21 -2.72
C LEU A 255 19.74 -5.33 -3.70
N GLN A 256 20.13 -6.49 -3.20
CA GLN A 256 20.45 -7.64 -4.03
C GLN A 256 19.22 -8.20 -4.75
N GLU A 257 18.05 -8.23 -4.11
CA GLU A 257 16.79 -8.63 -4.75
C GLU A 257 16.36 -7.63 -5.82
N LEU A 258 16.41 -6.33 -5.53
CA LEU A 258 16.07 -5.28 -6.48
C LEU A 258 17.04 -5.28 -7.67
N GLN A 259 18.32 -5.51 -7.41
CA GLN A 259 19.32 -5.69 -8.45
C GLN A 259 19.03 -6.95 -9.28
N ALA A 260 18.71 -8.08 -8.66
CA ALA A 260 18.35 -9.31 -9.37
C ALA A 260 17.10 -9.13 -10.24
N ARG A 261 16.08 -8.41 -9.74
CA ARG A 261 14.90 -8.03 -10.52
C ARG A 261 15.25 -7.15 -11.72
N SER A 262 16.07 -6.12 -11.49
CA SER A 262 16.52 -5.21 -12.55
C SER A 262 17.33 -5.95 -13.62
N GLU A 263 18.24 -6.84 -13.21
CA GLU A 263 19.01 -7.70 -14.12
C GLU A 263 18.12 -8.69 -14.88
N SER A 264 17.08 -9.23 -14.24
CA SER A 264 16.11 -10.10 -14.91
C SER A 264 15.33 -9.35 -15.99
N ALA A 265 14.85 -8.15 -15.68
CA ALA A 265 14.17 -7.28 -16.64
C ALA A 265 15.10 -6.91 -17.81
N ALA A 266 16.36 -6.55 -17.51
CA ALA A 266 17.36 -6.17 -18.50
C ALA A 266 17.67 -7.27 -19.54
N LYS A 267 17.50 -8.55 -19.20
CA LYS A 267 17.77 -9.68 -20.11
C LYS A 267 16.76 -9.85 -21.24
N SER A 268 15.57 -9.30 -21.11
CA SER A 268 14.45 -9.54 -22.03
C SER A 268 13.83 -8.26 -22.58
N LEU A 269 14.57 -7.16 -22.53
CA LEU A 269 14.12 -5.87 -23.06
C LEU A 269 13.88 -5.96 -24.56
N LYS A 270 12.69 -5.57 -24.96
CA LYS A 270 12.39 -5.23 -26.35
C LYS A 270 12.39 -3.71 -26.45
N TYR A 271 12.79 -3.17 -27.58
CA TYR A 271 12.78 -1.73 -27.78
C TYR A 271 12.51 -1.38 -29.23
N VAL A 272 12.16 -0.12 -29.45
CA VAL A 272 11.91 0.46 -30.77
C VAL A 272 12.49 1.86 -30.82
N GLU A 273 13.17 2.16 -31.92
CA GLU A 273 13.75 3.47 -32.20
C GLU A 273 12.79 4.30 -33.05
N ASP A 274 12.76 5.60 -32.79
CA ASP A 274 12.09 6.60 -33.61
C ASP A 274 12.87 7.93 -33.65
N GLU A 275 12.26 8.95 -34.22
CA GLU A 275 12.87 10.27 -34.37
C GLU A 275 13.19 10.94 -33.02
N ARG A 276 12.41 10.67 -31.95
CA ARG A 276 12.66 11.23 -30.61
C ARG A 276 13.70 10.46 -29.83
N GLY A 277 13.84 9.16 -30.09
CA GLY A 277 14.80 8.30 -29.41
C GLY A 277 14.34 6.86 -29.35
N LEU A 278 14.19 6.33 -28.14
CA LEU A 278 13.93 4.92 -27.89
C LEU A 278 12.71 4.75 -26.99
N VAL A 279 11.86 3.75 -27.27
CA VAL A 279 10.87 3.24 -26.31
C VAL A 279 11.21 1.81 -25.93
N VAL A 280 11.41 1.56 -24.64
CA VAL A 280 11.75 0.24 -24.09
C VAL A 280 10.50 -0.42 -23.51
N LEU A 281 10.22 -1.64 -23.95
CA LEU A 281 9.16 -2.48 -23.39
C LEU A 281 9.77 -3.23 -22.21
N VAL A 282 9.40 -2.83 -21.00
CA VAL A 282 9.96 -3.40 -19.77
C VAL A 282 8.96 -4.44 -19.23
N PRO A 283 9.37 -5.72 -19.06
CA PRO A 283 8.46 -6.80 -18.67
C PRO A 283 8.28 -6.85 -17.15
N VAL A 284 7.78 -5.75 -16.59
CA VAL A 284 7.53 -5.54 -15.15
C VAL A 284 6.15 -4.92 -14.98
N GLU A 285 5.71 -4.72 -13.75
CA GLU A 285 4.46 -3.99 -13.47
C GLU A 285 4.71 -2.47 -13.37
N LEU A 286 3.68 -1.65 -13.59
CA LEU A 286 3.79 -0.20 -13.42
C LEU A 286 4.15 0.19 -11.97
N SER A 287 3.80 -0.64 -10.97
CA SER A 287 4.21 -0.46 -9.58
C SER A 287 5.72 -0.61 -9.33
N GLU A 288 6.48 -1.25 -10.23
CA GLU A 288 7.93 -1.45 -10.11
C GLU A 288 8.72 -0.19 -10.52
N THR A 289 8.34 0.94 -9.94
CA THR A 289 8.84 2.29 -10.26
C THR A 289 10.36 2.42 -10.17
N SER A 290 11.01 1.70 -9.27
CA SER A 290 12.48 1.69 -9.14
C SER A 290 13.16 1.09 -10.37
N VAL A 291 12.60 0.03 -10.96
CA VAL A 291 13.12 -0.59 -12.19
C VAL A 291 12.82 0.30 -13.39
N LEU A 292 11.57 0.74 -13.52
CA LEU A 292 11.10 1.57 -14.64
C LEU A 292 11.83 2.92 -14.72
N SER A 293 12.18 3.52 -13.58
CA SER A 293 12.88 4.82 -13.55
C SER A 293 14.24 4.81 -14.26
N ASN A 294 14.89 3.65 -14.37
CA ASN A 294 16.15 3.51 -15.10
C ASN A 294 15.99 3.67 -16.62
N TYR A 295 14.78 3.46 -17.15
CA TYR A 295 14.46 3.55 -18.58
C TYR A 295 13.69 4.83 -18.93
N MET A 296 13.66 5.80 -18.02
CA MET A 296 13.07 7.12 -18.26
C MET A 296 14.18 8.18 -18.29
N VAL A 297 14.81 8.34 -19.45
CA VAL A 297 15.96 9.22 -19.66
C VAL A 297 15.55 10.37 -20.58
N PRO A 298 15.39 11.61 -20.08
CA PRO A 298 14.96 12.72 -20.93
C PRO A 298 15.95 13.04 -22.07
N VAL A 299 17.25 12.93 -21.79
CA VAL A 299 18.34 13.17 -22.73
C VAL A 299 19.49 12.20 -22.43
N VAL A 300 19.87 11.39 -23.41
CA VAL A 300 21.04 10.49 -23.30
C VAL A 300 22.32 11.28 -23.53
N GLU A 301 23.20 11.30 -22.54
CA GLU A 301 24.48 11.99 -22.61
C GLU A 301 25.63 11.04 -22.96
N SER A 302 25.97 10.14 -22.03
CA SER A 302 27.20 9.33 -22.12
C SER A 302 27.02 7.84 -21.80
N SER A 303 25.87 7.41 -21.31
CA SER A 303 25.60 6.03 -20.96
C SER A 303 24.17 5.64 -21.29
N LEU A 304 23.98 4.34 -21.55
CA LEU A 304 22.65 3.74 -21.72
C LEU A 304 22.27 2.97 -20.46
N PRO A 305 20.97 2.86 -20.17
CA PRO A 305 20.43 1.92 -19.19
C PRO A 305 20.87 0.48 -19.45
N ASP A 306 20.98 -0.30 -18.38
CA ASP A 306 21.38 -1.71 -18.44
C ASP A 306 20.42 -2.53 -19.32
N GLY A 307 20.98 -3.47 -20.08
CA GLY A 307 20.24 -4.32 -21.03
C GLY A 307 20.11 -3.73 -22.44
N LEU A 308 20.36 -2.43 -22.63
CA LEU A 308 20.39 -1.84 -23.97
C LEU A 308 21.76 -2.01 -24.64
N PRO A 309 21.81 -2.33 -25.95
CA PRO A 309 23.09 -2.49 -26.65
C PRO A 309 23.88 -1.19 -26.71
N GLY A 310 25.16 -1.23 -26.31
CA GLY A 310 26.06 -0.07 -26.36
C GLY A 310 26.25 0.54 -27.75
N SER A 311 25.94 -0.21 -28.82
CA SER A 311 25.91 0.30 -30.20
C SER A 311 24.90 1.42 -30.41
N LEU A 312 23.82 1.47 -29.61
CA LEU A 312 22.79 2.51 -29.70
C LEU A 312 23.26 3.86 -29.16
N LEU A 313 24.33 3.92 -28.36
CA LEU A 313 24.71 5.13 -27.65
C LEU A 313 24.97 6.28 -28.63
N LYS A 314 25.68 6.02 -29.72
CA LYS A 314 25.99 7.04 -30.75
C LYS A 314 24.73 7.57 -31.43
N THR A 315 23.72 6.74 -31.62
CA THR A 315 22.46 7.11 -32.27
C THR A 315 21.53 7.86 -31.33
N LEU A 316 21.56 7.50 -30.04
CA LEU A 316 20.68 8.04 -29.02
C LEU A 316 21.24 9.27 -28.29
N THR A 317 22.52 9.62 -28.44
CA THR A 317 23.06 10.84 -27.81
C THR A 317 22.20 12.07 -28.17
N GLY A 318 21.72 12.79 -27.16
CA GLY A 318 20.81 13.93 -27.29
C GLY A 318 19.32 13.58 -27.46
N ARG A 319 18.96 12.30 -27.46
CA ARG A 319 17.59 11.78 -27.60
C ARG A 319 17.04 11.24 -26.29
N SER A 320 15.73 11.00 -26.22
CA SER A 320 15.08 10.43 -25.02
C SER A 320 15.04 8.91 -25.04
N ILE A 321 15.04 8.31 -23.85
CA ILE A 321 14.61 6.92 -23.62
C ILE A 321 13.34 6.99 -22.80
N ASP A 322 12.30 6.39 -23.36
CA ASP A 322 10.99 6.23 -22.76
C ASP A 322 10.72 4.74 -22.52
N PHE A 323 9.70 4.42 -21.74
CA PHE A 323 9.28 3.03 -21.55
C PHE A 323 7.79 2.83 -21.83
N ALA A 324 7.44 1.58 -22.10
CA ALA A 324 6.07 1.09 -22.20
C ALA A 324 5.90 -0.15 -21.32
N VAL A 325 4.77 -0.24 -20.62
CA VAL A 325 4.46 -1.33 -19.68
C VAL A 325 2.96 -1.63 -19.70
N LYS A 326 2.59 -2.91 -19.50
CA LYS A 326 1.18 -3.27 -19.31
C LYS A 326 0.68 -2.69 -17.98
N VAL A 327 -0.57 -2.25 -17.98
CA VAL A 327 -1.25 -1.75 -16.79
C VAL A 327 -2.42 -2.67 -16.51
N GLU A 328 -2.40 -3.31 -15.35
CA GLU A 328 -3.42 -4.25 -14.95
C GLU A 328 -4.70 -3.50 -14.56
N PHE A 329 -4.55 -2.37 -13.85
CA PHE A 329 -5.68 -1.64 -13.29
C PHE A 329 -5.64 -0.15 -13.62
N PHE A 330 -6.79 0.42 -13.98
CA PHE A 330 -6.92 1.87 -14.20
C PHE A 330 -6.47 2.68 -12.98
N SER A 331 -6.70 2.17 -11.78
CA SER A 331 -6.35 2.87 -10.55
C SER A 331 -4.85 3.14 -10.43
N GLU A 332 -3.99 2.38 -11.14
CA GLU A 332 -2.54 2.58 -11.14
C GLU A 332 -2.08 3.94 -11.67
N VAL A 333 -2.95 4.66 -12.37
CA VAL A 333 -2.67 5.99 -12.90
C VAL A 333 -3.73 7.00 -12.47
N PHE A 334 -3.36 8.28 -12.47
CA PHE A 334 -4.19 9.36 -11.95
C PHE A 334 -4.62 10.34 -13.04
N VAL A 335 -5.81 10.91 -12.85
CA VAL A 335 -6.32 12.06 -13.61
C VAL A 335 -6.96 13.03 -12.63
N ASP A 336 -6.52 14.30 -12.65
CA ASP A 336 -6.89 15.36 -11.71
C ASP A 336 -6.64 14.98 -10.22
N ALA A 337 -5.49 14.36 -9.95
CA ALA A 337 -5.12 13.88 -8.61
C ALA A 337 -6.09 12.85 -7.99
N GLN A 338 -6.92 12.19 -8.80
CA GLN A 338 -7.72 11.03 -8.39
C GLN A 338 -7.30 9.80 -9.18
N PRO A 339 -7.29 8.59 -8.57
CA PRO A 339 -7.08 7.37 -9.32
C PRO A 339 -8.11 7.26 -10.43
N LEU A 340 -7.64 6.81 -11.58
CA LEU A 340 -8.49 6.63 -12.75
C LEU A 340 -9.37 5.39 -12.56
N ASN A 341 -10.59 5.47 -13.04
CA ASN A 341 -11.51 4.35 -13.14
C ASN A 341 -12.02 4.24 -14.58
N ARG A 342 -12.65 3.11 -14.91
CA ARG A 342 -13.15 2.84 -16.27
C ARG A 342 -14.14 3.92 -16.75
N PRO A 343 -15.20 4.30 -16.01
CA PRO A 343 -16.12 5.35 -16.47
C PRO A 343 -15.42 6.67 -16.83
N LYS A 344 -14.51 7.15 -15.97
CA LYS A 344 -13.76 8.39 -16.20
C LYS A 344 -12.77 8.25 -17.36
N PHE A 345 -12.19 7.06 -17.57
CA PHE A 345 -11.38 6.80 -18.76
C PHE A 345 -12.22 6.86 -20.03
N GLU A 346 -13.35 6.15 -20.07
CA GLU A 346 -14.24 6.10 -21.25
C GLU A 346 -14.78 7.50 -21.61
N GLU A 347 -15.06 8.33 -20.61
CA GLU A 347 -15.51 9.72 -20.78
C GLU A 347 -14.41 10.64 -21.33
N ARG A 348 -13.17 10.52 -20.82
CA ARG A 348 -12.09 11.48 -21.10
C ARG A 348 -11.12 11.05 -22.19
N ALA A 349 -11.02 9.76 -22.47
CA ALA A 349 -10.11 9.23 -23.46
C ALA A 349 -10.52 9.70 -24.87
N ARG A 350 -9.51 9.94 -25.70
CA ARG A 350 -9.69 10.28 -27.11
C ARG A 350 -9.33 9.08 -27.96
N GLU A 351 -10.05 8.90 -29.05
CA GLU A 351 -9.69 7.89 -30.04
C GLU A 351 -8.54 8.43 -30.90
N ILE A 352 -7.46 7.65 -30.99
CA ILE A 352 -6.31 7.95 -31.85
C ILE A 352 -6.10 6.79 -32.82
N ASP A 353 -5.57 7.10 -34.00
CA ASP A 353 -5.08 6.09 -34.93
C ASP A 353 -3.65 5.71 -34.53
N LEU A 354 -3.47 4.46 -34.15
CA LEU A 354 -2.17 3.87 -33.86
C LEU A 354 -1.94 2.76 -34.89
N GLY A 355 -1.19 3.06 -35.96
CA GLY A 355 -0.83 2.08 -36.99
C GLY A 355 -2.04 1.48 -37.72
N GLY A 356 -3.04 2.29 -38.03
CA GLY A 356 -4.30 1.88 -38.67
C GLY A 356 -5.30 1.23 -37.72
N THR A 357 -4.96 1.11 -36.42
CA THR A 357 -5.87 0.59 -35.39
C THR A 357 -6.34 1.73 -34.50
N LYS A 358 -7.65 1.87 -34.35
CA LYS A 358 -8.26 2.84 -33.43
C LYS A 358 -8.06 2.38 -31.99
N VAL A 359 -7.38 3.18 -31.18
CA VAL A 359 -7.15 2.92 -29.75
C VAL A 359 -7.61 4.12 -28.93
N LYS A 360 -8.02 3.88 -27.69
CA LYS A 360 -8.35 4.96 -26.75
C LYS A 360 -7.07 5.41 -26.03
N ALA A 361 -6.84 6.71 -25.98
CA ALA A 361 -5.68 7.31 -25.35
C ALA A 361 -6.08 8.40 -24.37
N LEU A 362 -5.44 8.44 -23.21
CA LEU A 362 -5.64 9.46 -22.19
C LEU A 362 -4.30 9.88 -21.60
N GLU A 363 -4.08 11.18 -21.45
CA GLU A 363 -2.97 11.67 -20.63
C GLU A 363 -3.26 11.36 -19.16
N VAL A 364 -2.30 10.69 -18.51
CA VAL A 364 -2.43 10.28 -17.12
C VAL A 364 -1.14 10.57 -16.36
N LEU A 365 -1.23 10.64 -15.04
CA LEU A 365 -0.09 10.72 -14.14
C LEU A 365 0.19 9.35 -13.53
N ALA A 366 1.33 8.74 -13.87
CA ALA A 366 1.86 7.57 -13.17
C ALA A 366 2.66 8.03 -11.94
N PRO A 367 2.31 7.58 -10.72
CA PRO A 367 3.03 7.98 -9.50
C PRO A 367 4.53 7.66 -9.59
N ARG A 368 5.38 8.60 -9.16
CA ARG A 368 6.86 8.54 -9.22
C ARG A 368 7.48 8.51 -10.64
N LEU A 369 6.69 8.20 -11.67
CA LEU A 369 7.14 8.12 -13.06
C LEU A 369 6.72 9.36 -13.87
N GLY A 370 5.74 10.13 -13.39
CA GLY A 370 5.34 11.38 -14.01
C GLY A 370 4.24 11.19 -15.06
N VAL A 371 4.11 12.17 -15.95
CA VAL A 371 3.03 12.24 -16.94
C VAL A 371 3.35 11.33 -18.12
N GLY A 372 2.36 10.57 -18.57
CA GLY A 372 2.46 9.75 -19.77
C GLY A 372 1.09 9.53 -20.41
N THR A 373 1.02 8.55 -21.31
CA THR A 373 -0.20 8.19 -22.04
C THR A 373 -0.64 6.80 -21.65
N LEU A 374 -1.87 6.67 -21.19
CA LEU A 374 -2.55 5.37 -21.05
C LEU A 374 -3.27 5.07 -22.36
N LEU A 375 -2.91 3.96 -22.99
CA LEU A 375 -3.53 3.41 -24.19
C LEU A 375 -4.40 2.21 -23.82
N ARG A 376 -5.55 2.08 -24.48
CA ARG A 376 -6.45 0.94 -24.32
C ARG A 376 -6.98 0.44 -25.66
N LEU A 377 -7.00 -0.88 -25.80
CA LEU A 377 -7.64 -1.63 -26.88
C LEU A 377 -8.34 -2.85 -26.27
N GLY A 378 -9.67 -2.92 -26.38
CA GLY A 378 -10.45 -3.96 -25.71
C GLY A 378 -10.33 -3.87 -24.19
N SER A 379 -9.84 -4.95 -23.56
CA SER A 379 -9.58 -5.03 -22.11
C SER A 379 -8.16 -4.62 -21.71
N THR A 380 -7.21 -4.61 -22.64
CA THR A 380 -5.78 -4.43 -22.36
C THR A 380 -5.41 -2.95 -22.26
N ASN A 381 -4.62 -2.60 -21.24
CA ASN A 381 -4.09 -1.26 -21.04
C ASN A 381 -2.55 -1.26 -21.10
N VAL A 382 -1.98 -0.21 -21.71
CA VAL A 382 -0.53 0.01 -21.77
C VAL A 382 -0.25 1.46 -21.39
N PHE A 383 0.65 1.67 -20.42
CA PHE A 383 1.19 3.00 -20.12
C PHE A 383 2.48 3.21 -20.89
N VAL A 384 2.63 4.40 -21.47
CA VAL A 384 3.87 4.86 -22.12
C VAL A 384 4.30 6.15 -21.44
N SER A 385 5.58 6.29 -21.09
CA SER A 385 6.12 7.52 -20.44
C SER A 385 6.12 8.77 -21.32
N ARG A 386 5.53 8.69 -22.52
CA ARG A 386 5.37 9.80 -23.46
C ARG A 386 4.00 10.45 -23.31
N ARG A 387 3.96 11.76 -23.50
CA ARG A 387 2.71 12.51 -23.60
C ARG A 387 1.94 12.19 -24.90
N PRO A 388 0.62 12.41 -24.95
CA PRO A 388 -0.18 12.03 -26.11
C PRO A 388 0.10 12.82 -27.38
N ASP A 389 0.76 13.98 -27.27
CA ASP A 389 1.19 14.83 -28.38
C ASP A 389 2.50 14.35 -29.02
N ALA A 390 3.22 13.44 -28.36
CA ALA A 390 4.42 12.86 -28.91
C ALA A 390 4.11 11.67 -29.84
N PRO A 391 4.95 11.42 -30.87
CA PRO A 391 4.86 10.20 -31.66
C PRO A 391 4.93 8.96 -30.77
N LEU A 392 4.09 7.98 -31.08
CA LEU A 392 4.02 6.69 -30.38
C LEU A 392 4.43 5.56 -31.34
N PRO A 393 5.30 4.62 -30.94
CA PRO A 393 5.70 3.50 -31.79
C PRO A 393 4.57 2.49 -31.95
N ALA A 394 3.80 2.65 -33.03
CA ALA A 394 2.54 1.94 -33.22
C ALA A 394 2.66 0.42 -33.19
N GLU A 395 3.61 -0.17 -33.92
CA GLU A 395 3.71 -1.62 -34.08
C GLU A 395 3.94 -2.33 -32.73
N GLN A 396 4.89 -1.85 -31.93
CA GLN A 396 5.24 -2.45 -30.64
C GLN A 396 4.15 -2.22 -29.59
N LEU A 397 3.54 -1.04 -29.56
CA LEU A 397 2.45 -0.76 -28.63
C LEU A 397 1.21 -1.58 -28.97
N LEU A 398 0.88 -1.75 -30.25
CA LEU A 398 -0.17 -2.67 -30.68
C LEU A 398 0.16 -4.13 -30.32
N SER A 399 1.42 -4.53 -30.38
CA SER A 399 1.82 -5.88 -29.98
C SER A 399 1.54 -6.13 -28.49
N LEU A 400 1.77 -5.12 -27.63
CA LEU A 400 1.43 -5.19 -26.19
C LEU A 400 -0.07 -5.14 -25.93
N LEU A 401 -0.80 -4.33 -26.70
CA LEU A 401 -2.25 -4.17 -26.56
C LEU A 401 -3.05 -5.38 -27.07
N LYS A 402 -2.49 -6.13 -28.03
CA LYS A 402 -3.12 -7.34 -28.61
C LYS A 402 -2.68 -8.65 -27.95
N SER A 403 -1.63 -8.60 -27.13
CA SER A 403 -1.17 -9.72 -26.29
C SER A 403 -1.90 -9.75 -24.97
#